data_AF-A0A7C1YGB9-F1
#
_entry.id   AF-A0A7C1YGB9-F1
#
_cell.length_a   1.000
_cell.length_b   1.000
_cell.length_c   1.000
_cell.angle_alpha   90.00
_cell.angle_beta   90.00
_cell.angle_gamma   90.00
#
_symmetry.space_group_name_H-M   'P 1'
#
loop_
_entity.id
_entity.type
_entity.pdbx_description
1 polymer ?
#
loop_
_entity_poly.entity_id
_entity_poly.type
_entity_poly.pdbx_seq_one_letter_code
_entity_poly.pdbx_strand_id
1 'polypeptide(L)'
;MQVGRLGSLSLPAAWYLYVGSAFGPGGLAARLGRHISGGGRPHWHVDRLRVLAVPVEAWFSMDRERREDDWARVCARLPGGMPVPGFGASDSRASSHLWCFHALPSFQGFVQRLHRACPGHAPLRRLPLGGGDSPGRSGYDGAPRKGRQKVSSRRTRGGKGASS
;
A
#
# COMPACT_ATOMS: atom_id res chain seq x y z
N MET A 1 13.60 -8.28 9.46
CA MET A 1 13.60 -9.27 8.35
C MET A 1 14.40 -8.71 7.18
N GLN A 2 15.08 -9.54 6.39
CA GLN A 2 15.90 -9.09 5.26
C GLN A 2 15.01 -8.70 4.06
N VAL A 3 14.94 -7.42 3.71
CA VAL A 3 14.20 -6.96 2.51
C VAL A 3 15.17 -6.87 1.33
N GLY A 4 15.52 -8.01 0.74
CA GLY A 4 16.50 -8.05 -0.36
C GLY A 4 17.83 -7.39 0.04
N ARG A 5 18.34 -6.47 -0.80
CA ARG A 5 19.60 -5.72 -0.55
C ARG A 5 19.56 -4.72 0.62
N LEU A 6 18.39 -4.48 1.24
CA LEU A 6 18.21 -3.47 2.30
C LEU A 6 18.51 -3.97 3.73
N GLY A 7 18.90 -5.23 3.90
CA GLY A 7 19.21 -5.78 5.23
C GLY A 7 17.98 -5.89 6.14
N SER A 8 18.21 -5.96 7.45
CA SER A 8 17.16 -6.11 8.48
C SER A 8 16.38 -4.82 8.67
N LEU A 9 15.18 -4.76 8.10
CA LEU A 9 14.27 -3.63 8.30
C LEU A 9 13.47 -3.82 9.60
N SER A 10 13.63 -2.88 10.54
CA SER A 10 12.74 -2.73 11.69
C SER A 10 11.69 -1.68 11.33
N LEU A 11 10.41 -2.07 11.37
CA LEU A 11 9.29 -1.19 11.05
C LEU A 11 8.60 -0.77 12.35
N PRO A 12 8.65 0.52 12.74
CA PRO A 12 7.96 1.01 13.93
C PRO A 12 6.44 0.86 13.81
N ALA A 13 5.74 1.00 14.93
CA ALA A 13 4.28 1.07 14.91
C ALA A 13 3.83 2.39 14.23
N ALA A 14 3.51 2.30 12.95
CA ALA A 14 3.14 3.43 12.11
C ALA A 14 2.11 3.01 11.05
N TRP A 15 1.62 3.99 10.30
CA TRP A 15 0.84 3.77 9.09
C TRP A 15 1.75 3.64 7.91
N TYR A 16 1.53 2.62 7.10
CA TYR A 16 2.34 2.37 5.91
C TYR A 16 1.50 2.55 4.66
N LEU A 17 2.11 3.20 3.66
CA LEU A 17 1.51 3.39 2.36
C LEU A 17 2.50 2.90 1.29
N TYR A 18 2.17 1.78 0.63
CA TYR A 18 3.05 1.13 -0.34
C TYR A 18 2.55 1.30 -1.77
N VAL A 19 3.30 1.92 -2.71
CA VAL A 19 2.95 2.06 -4.14
C VAL A 19 3.41 0.84 -4.92
N GLY A 20 2.56 0.38 -5.83
CA GLY A 20 3.00 -0.58 -6.82
C GLY A 20 1.97 -0.76 -7.92
N SER A 21 2.41 -1.32 -9.03
CA SER A 21 1.60 -1.53 -10.21
C SER A 21 1.01 -2.93 -10.24
N ALA A 22 -0.17 -3.08 -10.84
CA ALA A 22 -0.87 -4.36 -11.00
C ALA A 22 -0.98 -4.77 -12.48
N PHE A 23 0.12 -4.62 -13.24
CA PHE A 23 0.16 -5.00 -14.68
C PHE A 23 0.44 -6.48 -14.92
N GLY A 24 0.74 -7.25 -13.87
CA GLY A 24 0.98 -8.68 -13.99
C GLY A 24 -0.28 -9.52 -14.27
N PRO A 25 -0.10 -10.83 -14.47
CA PRO A 25 -1.18 -11.78 -14.66
C PRO A 25 -2.26 -11.70 -13.55
N GLY A 26 -3.53 -11.74 -13.94
CA GLY A 26 -4.67 -11.59 -13.03
C GLY A 26 -4.96 -10.15 -12.57
N GLY A 27 -4.10 -9.20 -12.92
CA GLY A 27 -4.31 -7.77 -12.77
C GLY A 27 -4.71 -7.35 -11.35
N LEU A 28 -5.73 -6.51 -11.27
CA LEU A 28 -6.23 -5.93 -10.03
C LEU A 28 -6.67 -6.94 -9.00
N ALA A 29 -7.62 -7.76 -9.42
CA ALA A 29 -8.36 -8.65 -8.56
C ALA A 29 -7.42 -9.70 -7.96
N ALA A 30 -6.46 -10.20 -8.74
CA ALA A 30 -5.43 -11.11 -8.22
C ALA A 30 -4.53 -10.42 -7.20
N ARG A 31 -4.09 -9.18 -7.47
CA ARG A 31 -3.21 -8.45 -6.57
C ARG A 31 -3.91 -8.09 -5.26
N LEU A 32 -5.15 -7.60 -5.31
CA LEU A 32 -5.92 -7.36 -4.10
C LEU A 32 -6.34 -8.64 -3.39
N GLY A 33 -6.80 -9.66 -4.12
CA GLY A 33 -7.23 -10.92 -3.52
C GLY A 33 -6.09 -11.55 -2.74
N ARG A 34 -4.89 -11.60 -3.33
CA ARG A 34 -3.68 -11.98 -2.61
C ARG A 34 -3.43 -11.02 -1.45
N HIS A 35 -3.52 -9.70 -1.68
CA HIS A 35 -3.35 -8.65 -0.67
C HIS A 35 -4.41 -8.66 0.46
N ILE A 36 -5.51 -9.38 0.31
CA ILE A 36 -6.50 -9.54 1.37
C ILE A 36 -6.27 -10.89 2.06
N SER A 37 -6.13 -11.98 1.30
CA SER A 37 -6.08 -13.34 1.83
C SER A 37 -4.82 -13.67 2.63
N GLY A 38 -3.65 -13.18 2.20
CA GLY A 38 -2.41 -13.28 2.99
C GLY A 38 -1.70 -14.62 2.90
N GLY A 39 -2.23 -15.55 2.10
CA GLY A 39 -1.64 -16.86 1.91
C GLY A 39 -0.57 -16.91 0.81
N GLY A 40 0.36 -17.87 0.96
CA GLY A 40 1.32 -18.25 -0.06
C GLY A 40 2.71 -17.62 0.08
N ARG A 41 3.62 -18.03 -0.81
CA ARG A 41 4.98 -17.47 -0.88
C ARG A 41 4.92 -15.99 -1.28
N PRO A 42 5.70 -15.11 -0.63
CA PRO A 42 5.73 -13.69 -0.99
C PRO A 42 6.26 -13.54 -2.42
N HIS A 43 5.45 -12.98 -3.31
CA HIS A 43 5.81 -12.75 -4.71
C HIS A 43 6.15 -11.28 -4.97
N TRP A 44 5.53 -10.36 -4.23
CA TRP A 44 5.77 -8.91 -4.37
C TRP A 44 6.40 -8.30 -3.12
N HIS A 45 7.02 -7.13 -3.26
CA HIS A 45 7.59 -6.37 -2.12
C HIS A 45 6.55 -6.16 -1.01
N VAL A 46 5.30 -5.86 -1.37
CA VAL A 46 4.20 -5.68 -0.43
C VAL A 46 3.80 -6.97 0.31
N ASP A 47 4.03 -8.15 -0.27
CA ASP A 47 3.73 -9.41 0.42
C ASP A 47 4.66 -9.62 1.62
N ARG A 48 5.87 -9.07 1.57
CA ARG A 48 6.79 -9.07 2.73
C ARG A 48 6.30 -8.15 3.84
N LEU A 49 5.59 -7.08 3.48
CA LEU A 49 5.00 -6.16 4.45
C LEU A 49 3.84 -6.80 5.22
N ARG A 50 3.12 -7.77 4.62
CA ARG A 50 2.00 -8.48 5.27
C ARG A 50 2.36 -9.21 6.54
N VAL A 51 3.59 -9.70 6.64
CA VAL A 51 4.09 -10.38 7.86
C VAL A 51 4.16 -9.39 9.03
N LEU A 52 4.24 -8.09 8.73
CA LEU A 52 4.48 -7.02 9.70
C LEU A 52 3.31 -6.02 9.80
N ALA A 53 2.36 -6.02 8.87
CA ALA A 53 1.29 -5.05 8.83
C ALA A 53 -0.01 -5.63 8.27
N VAL A 54 -1.11 -5.27 8.91
CA VAL A 54 -2.49 -5.63 8.54
C VAL A 54 -3.02 -4.63 7.51
N PRO A 55 -3.47 -5.06 6.33
CA PRO A 55 -4.09 -4.16 5.35
C PRO A 55 -5.34 -3.46 5.92
N VAL A 56 -5.44 -2.14 5.75
CA VAL A 56 -6.57 -1.34 6.25
C VAL A 56 -7.42 -0.77 5.11
N GLU A 57 -6.78 -0.32 4.03
CA GLU A 57 -7.46 0.28 2.88
C GLU A 57 -6.68 0.02 1.61
N ALA A 58 -7.36 -0.19 0.49
CA ALA A 58 -6.76 -0.19 -0.82
C ALA A 58 -7.23 1.00 -1.65
N TRP A 59 -6.29 1.74 -2.24
CA TRP A 59 -6.54 2.87 -3.14
C TRP A 59 -6.14 2.48 -4.54
N PHE A 60 -6.96 2.79 -5.54
CA PHE A 60 -6.73 2.25 -6.86
C PHE A 60 -7.30 3.06 -7.99
N SER A 61 -6.73 2.87 -9.17
CA SER A 61 -7.21 3.48 -10.41
C SER A 61 -7.28 2.44 -11.52
N MET A 62 -8.16 2.70 -12.47
CA MET A 62 -8.35 1.90 -13.68
C MET A 62 -7.54 2.44 -14.86
N ASP A 63 -6.58 3.33 -14.60
CA ASP A 63 -5.79 3.99 -15.63
C ASP A 63 -5.11 2.96 -16.56
N ARG A 64 -5.11 3.27 -17.85
CA ARG A 64 -4.49 2.44 -18.90
C ARG A 64 -2.97 2.57 -18.84
N GLU A 65 -2.47 3.71 -18.36
CA GLU A 65 -1.04 4.00 -18.24
C GLU A 65 -0.43 3.58 -16.88
N ARG A 66 0.89 3.39 -16.87
CA ARG A 66 1.66 3.13 -15.64
C ARG A 66 1.84 4.44 -14.87
N ARG A 67 1.05 4.61 -13.81
CA ARG A 67 1.09 5.79 -12.91
C ARG A 67 1.89 5.57 -11.62
N GLU A 68 2.69 4.50 -11.54
CA GLU A 68 3.41 4.13 -10.31
C GLU A 68 4.36 5.24 -9.84
N ASP A 69 5.15 5.78 -10.76
CA ASP A 69 6.08 6.88 -10.48
C ASP A 69 5.34 8.17 -10.11
N ASP A 70 4.21 8.46 -10.75
CA ASP A 70 3.37 9.62 -10.43
C ASP A 70 2.85 9.53 -9.00
N TRP A 71 2.36 8.35 -8.60
CA TRP A 71 1.88 8.12 -7.25
C TRP A 71 3.01 8.17 -6.24
N ALA A 72 4.18 7.63 -6.57
CA ALA A 72 5.38 7.74 -5.73
C ALA A 72 5.79 9.19 -5.50
N ARG A 73 5.79 10.03 -6.55
CA ARG A 73 6.06 11.47 -6.46
C ARG A 73 5.05 12.19 -5.57
N VAL A 74 3.76 11.85 -5.68
CA VAL A 74 2.73 12.44 -4.81
C VAL A 74 2.90 11.99 -3.36
N CYS A 75 3.23 10.72 -3.11
CA CYS A 75 3.48 10.20 -1.76
C CYS A 75 4.67 10.88 -1.09
N ALA A 76 5.74 11.14 -1.84
CA ALA A 76 6.90 11.88 -1.36
C ALA A 76 6.58 13.32 -0.93
N ARG A 77 5.44 13.88 -1.37
CA ARG A 77 4.96 15.22 -1.04
C ARG A 77 3.79 15.21 -0.04
N LEU A 78 3.39 14.04 0.47
CA LEU A 78 2.36 13.98 1.50
C LEU A 78 2.93 14.47 2.83
N PRO A 79 2.20 15.32 3.57
CA PRO A 79 2.62 15.77 4.90
C PRO A 79 2.87 14.59 5.84
N GLY A 80 3.99 14.63 6.56
CA GLY A 80 4.37 13.62 7.55
C GLY A 80 4.81 12.26 6.99
N GLY A 81 4.99 12.15 5.66
CA GLY A 81 5.47 10.94 5.02
C GLY A 81 6.98 10.83 5.05
N MET A 82 7.52 9.80 5.69
CA MET A 82 8.94 9.48 5.63
C MET A 82 9.16 8.27 4.71
N PRO A 83 9.95 8.39 3.64
CA PRO A 83 10.21 7.27 2.74
C PRO A 83 11.04 6.18 3.45
N VAL A 84 10.79 4.93 3.09
CA VAL A 84 11.65 3.79 3.45
C VAL A 84 12.58 3.55 2.25
N PRO A 85 13.84 4.04 2.27
CA PRO A 85 14.66 4.12 1.07
C PRO A 85 14.83 2.76 0.38
N GLY A 86 14.80 2.75 -0.95
CA GLY A 86 15.02 1.56 -1.78
C GLY A 86 13.90 0.51 -1.76
N PHE A 87 12.91 0.62 -0.88
CA PHE A 87 11.83 -0.37 -0.80
C PHE A 87 10.98 -0.34 -2.07
N GLY A 88 10.98 -1.44 -2.82
CA GLY A 88 10.20 -1.57 -4.05
C GLY A 88 10.64 -0.67 -5.20
N ALA A 89 11.80 -0.02 -5.10
CA ALA A 89 12.32 0.93 -6.08
C ALA A 89 13.36 0.34 -7.05
N SER A 90 13.54 -0.99 -7.04
CA SER A 90 14.61 -1.64 -7.81
C SER A 90 14.50 -1.46 -9.33
N ASP A 91 13.31 -1.22 -9.85
CA ASP A 91 12.98 -1.04 -11.27
C ASP A 91 12.33 0.34 -11.57
N SER A 92 12.44 1.30 -10.65
CA SER A 92 11.82 2.62 -10.75
C SER A 92 12.82 3.74 -10.48
N ARG A 93 12.55 4.94 -11.03
CA ARG A 93 13.32 6.16 -10.73
C ARG A 93 12.95 6.77 -9.36
N ALA A 94 11.93 6.24 -8.69
CA ALA A 94 11.53 6.69 -7.36
C ALA A 94 12.55 6.27 -6.31
N SER A 95 12.77 7.11 -5.29
CA SER A 95 13.67 6.77 -4.17
C SER A 95 13.10 5.72 -3.22
N SER A 96 11.78 5.52 -3.25
CA SER A 96 11.06 4.52 -2.47
C SER A 96 9.67 4.32 -3.06
N HIS A 97 9.08 3.15 -2.80
CA HIS A 97 7.66 2.87 -2.98
C HIS A 97 6.95 2.61 -1.65
N LEU A 98 7.58 2.86 -0.50
CA LEU A 98 6.99 2.69 0.81
C LEU A 98 7.23 3.92 1.68
N TRP A 99 6.18 4.47 2.26
CA TRP A 99 6.26 5.58 3.20
C TRP A 99 5.62 5.19 4.52
N CYS A 100 6.21 5.69 5.60
CA CYS A 100 5.64 5.60 6.94
C CYS A 100 5.10 6.96 7.40
N PHE A 101 4.01 6.91 8.15
CA PHE A 101 3.29 8.07 8.67
C PHE A 101 2.86 7.81 10.12
N HIS A 102 2.85 8.87 10.93
CA HIS A 102 2.33 8.80 12.30
C HIS A 102 0.79 8.74 12.34
N ALA A 103 0.12 9.21 11.29
CA ALA A 103 -1.34 9.17 11.13
C ALA A 103 -1.72 8.61 9.76
N LEU A 104 -2.95 8.08 9.64
CA LEU A 104 -3.46 7.56 8.38
C LEU A 104 -3.54 8.71 7.36
N PRO A 105 -2.88 8.61 6.19
CA PRO A 105 -2.93 9.66 5.18
C PRO A 105 -4.34 9.81 4.62
N SER A 106 -4.77 11.06 4.39
CA SER A 106 -6.08 11.35 3.82
C SER A 106 -6.17 10.91 2.36
N PHE A 107 -7.13 10.05 2.05
CA PHE A 107 -7.44 9.66 0.66
C PHE A 107 -7.78 10.89 -0.20
N GLN A 108 -8.63 11.80 0.29
CA GLN A 108 -9.01 13.01 -0.44
C GLN A 108 -7.80 13.93 -0.65
N GLY A 109 -6.96 14.10 0.37
CA GLY A 109 -5.74 14.90 0.28
C GLY A 109 -4.74 14.33 -0.73
N PHE A 110 -4.70 13.01 -0.90
CA PHE A 110 -3.92 12.35 -1.94
C PHE A 110 -4.51 12.58 -3.34
N VAL A 111 -5.82 12.36 -3.52
CA VAL A 111 -6.52 12.57 -4.80
C VAL A 111 -6.33 13.99 -5.31
N GLN A 112 -6.51 14.99 -4.46
CA GLN A 112 -6.32 16.41 -4.82
C GLN A 112 -4.91 16.69 -5.33
N ARG A 113 -3.88 16.17 -4.65
CA ARG A 113 -2.47 16.35 -5.06
C ARG A 113 -2.17 15.62 -6.36
N LEU A 114 -2.75 14.43 -6.55
CA LEU A 114 -2.57 13.65 -7.76
C LEU A 114 -3.21 14.31 -8.98
N HIS A 115 -4.43 14.85 -8.85
CA HIS A 115 -5.06 15.60 -9.94
C HIS A 115 -4.26 16.86 -10.32
N ARG A 116 -3.64 17.53 -9.35
CA ARG A 116 -2.75 18.68 -9.61
C ARG A 116 -1.46 18.28 -10.30
N ALA A 117 -0.85 17.17 -9.89
CA ALA A 117 0.42 16.68 -10.43
C ALA A 117 0.26 16.01 -11.81
N CYS A 118 -0.89 15.38 -12.07
CA CYS A 118 -1.17 14.60 -13.26
C CYS A 118 -2.57 14.91 -13.78
N PRO A 119 -2.76 16.04 -14.49
CA PRO A 119 -4.02 16.33 -15.17
C PRO A 119 -4.37 15.19 -16.14
N GLY A 120 -5.60 14.69 -16.07
CA GLY A 120 -6.05 13.55 -16.91
C GLY A 120 -5.84 12.16 -16.29
N HIS A 121 -5.33 12.08 -15.05
CA HIS A 121 -5.28 10.81 -14.32
C HIS A 121 -6.69 10.22 -14.12
N ALA A 122 -6.86 8.92 -14.37
CA ALA A 122 -8.18 8.28 -14.22
C ALA A 122 -8.66 8.27 -12.75
N PRO A 123 -9.98 8.30 -12.48
CA PRO A 123 -10.52 8.41 -11.12
C PRO A 123 -9.98 7.35 -10.15
N LEU A 124 -9.73 7.79 -8.91
CA LEU A 124 -9.32 6.90 -7.84
C LEU A 124 -10.52 6.36 -7.08
N ARG A 125 -10.42 5.09 -6.68
CA ARG A 125 -11.37 4.39 -5.84
C ARG A 125 -10.69 3.95 -4.56
N ARG A 126 -11.47 3.88 -3.48
CA ARG A 126 -11.04 3.41 -2.17
C ARG A 126 -11.85 2.18 -1.77
N LEU A 127 -11.17 1.19 -1.21
CA LEU A 127 -11.73 -0.04 -0.69
C LEU A 127 -11.26 -0.23 0.76
N PRO A 128 -12.15 -0.11 1.76
CA PRO A 128 -11.84 -0.50 3.14
C PRO A 128 -11.64 -2.02 3.23
N LEU A 129 -10.62 -2.47 3.98
CA LEU A 129 -10.25 -3.89 4.09
C LEU A 129 -10.53 -4.49 5.49
N GLY A 130 -11.15 -3.73 6.39
CA GLY A 130 -11.65 -4.25 7.68
C GLY A 130 -10.58 -4.59 8.73
N GLY A 131 -9.30 -4.33 8.48
CA GLY A 131 -8.19 -4.60 9.41
C GLY A 131 -8.06 -3.66 10.62
N GLY A 132 -9.07 -2.84 10.92
CA GLY A 132 -9.11 -1.98 12.11
C GLY A 132 -10.52 -1.94 12.66
N ASP A 133 -10.72 -2.42 13.90
CA ASP A 133 -12.01 -2.49 14.59
C ASP A 133 -12.80 -1.16 14.47
N SER A 134 -14.12 -1.15 14.25
CA SER A 134 -15.20 -1.77 15.06
C SER A 134 -16.27 -2.56 14.25
N PRO A 135 -17.13 -3.37 14.92
CA PRO A 135 -17.72 -4.60 14.39
C PRO A 135 -18.99 -4.37 13.58
N GLY A 136 -19.17 -5.11 12.49
CA GLY A 136 -20.49 -5.20 11.84
C GLY A 136 -20.46 -5.50 10.35
N ARG A 137 -20.77 -6.77 10.05
CA ARG A 137 -21.33 -7.31 8.80
C ARG A 137 -20.44 -7.36 7.55
N SER A 138 -20.00 -8.60 7.32
CA SER A 138 -19.81 -9.26 6.04
C SER A 138 -20.81 -8.81 4.96
N GLY A 139 -20.28 -8.52 3.77
CA GLY A 139 -21.06 -8.22 2.57
C GLY A 139 -20.17 -7.71 1.44
N TYR A 140 -19.19 -8.50 0.99
CA TYR A 140 -18.49 -8.22 -0.27
C TYR A 140 -19.04 -9.14 -1.36
N ASP A 141 -19.94 -8.60 -2.18
CA ASP A 141 -20.51 -9.26 -3.36
C ASP A 141 -19.90 -8.62 -4.62
N GLY A 142 -19.10 -9.39 -5.37
CA GLY A 142 -18.61 -9.06 -6.72
C GLY A 142 -17.41 -8.11 -6.84
N ALA A 143 -16.21 -8.66 -7.07
CA ALA A 143 -15.02 -7.89 -7.43
C ALA A 143 -15.00 -7.48 -8.93
N PRO A 144 -14.63 -6.23 -9.29
CA PRO A 144 -14.54 -5.79 -10.69
C PRO A 144 -13.34 -6.42 -11.43
N ARG A 145 -13.56 -6.76 -12.70
CA ARG A 145 -12.74 -7.72 -13.46
C ARG A 145 -11.42 -7.22 -14.05
N LYS A 146 -11.09 -5.92 -14.02
CA LYS A 146 -9.77 -5.36 -14.40
C LYS A 146 -9.49 -4.08 -13.59
N GLY A 147 -8.25 -3.59 -13.52
CA GLY A 147 -7.84 -2.35 -12.81
C GLY A 147 -6.45 -2.41 -12.16
N ARG A 148 -6.00 -1.35 -11.44
CA ARG A 148 -4.64 -1.27 -10.84
C ARG A 148 -4.59 -0.66 -9.43
N GLN A 149 -4.07 -1.40 -8.42
CA GLN A 149 -4.24 -1.14 -6.95
C GLN A 149 -2.95 -0.88 -6.16
N LYS A 150 -3.16 -0.16 -5.05
CA LYS A 150 -2.27 0.14 -3.93
C LYS A 150 -2.92 -0.24 -2.60
N VAL A 151 -2.15 -0.61 -1.57
CA VAL A 151 -2.68 -0.92 -0.23
C VAL A 151 -1.96 -0.13 0.88
N SER A 152 -2.75 0.41 1.81
CA SER A 152 -2.36 0.96 3.10
C SER A 152 -2.52 -0.11 4.18
N SER A 153 -1.56 -0.21 5.09
CA SER A 153 -1.56 -1.22 6.17
C SER A 153 -1.18 -0.62 7.54
N ARG A 154 -1.63 -1.28 8.61
CA ARG A 154 -1.46 -0.96 10.04
C ARG A 154 -1.03 -2.18 10.85
N ARG A 155 -0.14 -1.97 11.83
CA ARG A 155 0.16 -2.76 13.05
C ARG A 155 0.92 -4.11 12.91
N THR A 156 2.07 -4.18 13.59
CA THR A 156 2.59 -5.36 14.29
C THR A 156 1.98 -5.43 15.70
N ARG A 157 1.62 -6.63 16.18
CA ARG A 157 1.28 -6.84 17.60
C ARG A 157 2.46 -6.33 18.45
N GLY A 158 2.17 -5.43 19.38
CA GLY A 158 3.13 -5.04 20.40
C GLY A 158 3.60 -6.29 21.14
N GLY A 159 4.91 -6.51 21.14
CA GLY A 159 5.52 -7.45 22.08
C GLY A 159 5.15 -6.98 23.48
N LYS A 160 4.57 -7.90 24.27
CA LYS A 160 4.38 -7.69 25.70
C LYS A 160 5.74 -7.33 26.30
N GLY A 161 5.73 -6.30 27.14
CA GLY A 161 6.84 -6.06 28.04
C GLY A 161 7.15 -7.33 28.83
N ALA A 162 8.43 -7.64 28.93
CA ALA A 162 8.95 -8.39 30.05
C ALA A 162 9.69 -7.37 30.91
N SER A 163 9.02 -6.91 31.97
CA SER A 163 9.69 -6.48 33.18
C SER A 163 10.30 -7.71 33.83
N SER A 164 11.59 -7.64 34.11
CA SER A 164 12.24 -7.91 35.40
C SER A 164 13.74 -8.04 35.20
#